data_AF-A0A8T2J741-F1
#
_entry.id   AF-A0A8T2J741-F1
#
_cell.length_a   1.000
_cell.length_b   1.000
_cell.length_c   1.000
_cell.angle_alpha   90.00
_cell.angle_beta   90.00
_cell.angle_gamma   90.00
#
_symmetry.space_group_name_H-M   'P 1'
#
loop_
_entity.id
_entity.type
_entity.pdbx_description
1 polymer ?
#
loop_
_entity_poly.entity_id
_entity_poly.type
_entity_poly.pdbx_seq_one_letter_code
_entity_poly.pdbx_strand_id
1 'polypeptide(L)'
;GIDLLFVYKVLSPQYASQFLTRKRRANSFLEESKGGNLERECIEELCNKEEAREIFENIPETEYFYPKYLACLGAHRSGMASKHNNKNDEGPTDLRTCVNGLPDQCTPLPCNKDGYKECIDGKGNFTCVCKQGWQGTLCD
;
A
#
# COMPACT_ATOMS: atom_id res chain seq x y z
N GLY A 1 1.16 25.81 -39.23
CA GLY A 1 0.08 25.07 -38.55
C GLY A 1 0.69 23.81 -37.99
N ILE A 2 0.52 23.57 -36.71
CA ILE A 2 1.11 22.42 -36.00
C ILE A 2 0.30 21.18 -36.41
N ASP A 3 0.97 20.16 -36.92
CA ASP A 3 0.37 18.97 -37.51
C ASP A 3 -0.34 18.11 -36.45
N LEU A 4 -1.64 17.91 -36.61
CA LEU A 4 -2.55 17.22 -35.67
C LEU A 4 -2.25 15.71 -35.50
N LEU A 5 -1.27 15.17 -36.24
CA LEU A 5 -0.86 13.76 -36.18
C LEU A 5 0.05 13.42 -34.98
N PHE A 6 0.54 14.40 -34.22
CA PHE A 6 1.43 14.13 -33.09
C PHE A 6 0.72 13.72 -31.79
N VAL A 7 -0.60 13.85 -31.69
CA VAL A 7 -1.25 13.77 -30.37
C VAL A 7 -1.62 12.33 -29.95
N TYR A 8 -1.76 11.34 -30.84
CA TYR A 8 -2.10 9.97 -30.39
C TYR A 8 -1.49 8.87 -31.26
N LYS A 9 -0.15 8.70 -31.23
CA LYS A 9 0.47 7.49 -31.79
C LYS A 9 0.32 6.33 -30.79
N VAL A 10 -0.85 5.72 -30.75
CA VAL A 10 -1.04 4.42 -30.10
C VAL A 10 -0.29 3.37 -30.93
N LEU A 11 0.74 2.76 -30.35
CA LEU A 11 1.53 1.74 -31.02
C LEU A 11 0.67 0.49 -31.27
N SER A 12 0.87 -0.17 -32.42
CA SER A 12 0.19 -1.44 -32.68
C SER A 12 0.64 -2.48 -31.64
N PRO A 13 -0.23 -3.42 -31.24
CA PRO A 13 0.12 -4.46 -30.26
C PRO A 13 1.38 -5.25 -30.65
N GLN A 14 1.56 -5.51 -31.95
CA GLN A 14 2.74 -6.23 -32.45
C GLN A 14 4.03 -5.42 -32.28
N TYR A 15 3.99 -4.11 -32.58
CA TYR A 15 5.14 -3.23 -32.45
C TYR A 15 5.44 -2.94 -30.97
N ALA A 16 4.41 -2.70 -30.17
CA ALA A 16 4.54 -2.51 -28.73
C ALA A 16 5.17 -3.74 -28.05
N SER A 17 4.82 -4.96 -28.48
CA SER A 17 5.38 -6.21 -27.92
C SER A 17 6.88 -6.42 -28.21
N GLN A 18 7.44 -5.73 -29.21
CA GLN A 18 8.88 -5.74 -29.48
C GLN A 18 9.68 -4.96 -28.42
N PHE A 19 9.05 -3.98 -27.77
CA PHE A 19 9.68 -3.13 -26.75
C PHE A 19 9.19 -3.44 -25.33
N LEU A 20 7.94 -3.88 -25.18
CA LEU A 20 7.33 -4.24 -23.90
C LEU A 20 7.42 -5.74 -23.67
N THR A 21 8.63 -6.24 -23.41
CA THR A 21 8.81 -7.61 -22.90
C THR A 21 8.37 -7.65 -21.44
N ARG A 22 7.06 -7.68 -21.20
CA ARG A 22 6.54 -7.91 -19.84
C ARG A 22 6.80 -9.35 -19.47
N LYS A 23 7.70 -9.58 -18.51
CA LYS A 23 7.68 -10.86 -17.79
C LYS A 23 6.30 -10.99 -17.15
N ARG A 24 5.60 -12.10 -17.40
CA ARG A 24 4.42 -12.43 -16.60
C ARG A 24 4.87 -12.45 -15.14
N ARG A 25 4.10 -11.77 -14.28
CA ARG A 25 4.25 -11.92 -12.83
C ARG A 25 3.95 -13.38 -12.49
N ALA A 26 4.72 -13.95 -11.58
CA ALA A 26 4.74 -15.38 -11.31
C ALA A 26 3.55 -15.78 -10.45
N ASN A 27 2.34 -15.74 -11.03
CA ASN A 27 1.08 -15.91 -10.34
C ASN A 27 0.25 -16.97 -11.07
N SER A 28 -0.64 -17.65 -10.34
CA SER A 28 -1.41 -18.79 -10.84
C SER A 28 -2.16 -18.44 -12.14
N PHE A 29 -2.43 -19.44 -13.01
CA PHE A 29 -2.85 -19.29 -14.42
C PHE A 29 -4.01 -18.29 -14.70
N LEU A 30 -4.81 -17.91 -13.68
CA LEU A 30 -5.94 -16.96 -13.77
C LEU A 30 -5.93 -15.87 -12.68
N GLU A 31 -4.84 -15.69 -11.96
CA GLU A 31 -4.78 -14.82 -10.79
C GLU A 31 -5.00 -13.33 -11.12
N GLU A 32 -4.52 -12.87 -12.28
CA GLU A 32 -4.71 -11.50 -12.78
C GLU A 32 -6.19 -11.15 -13.09
N SER A 33 -7.11 -12.13 -13.04
CA SER A 33 -8.57 -11.88 -13.18
C SER A 33 -9.26 -11.58 -11.85
N LYS A 34 -8.59 -11.79 -10.72
CA LYS A 34 -9.10 -11.49 -9.39
C LYS A 34 -8.72 -10.05 -9.02
N GLY A 35 -9.62 -9.34 -8.33
CA GLY A 35 -9.28 -8.03 -7.76
C GLY A 35 -8.23 -8.15 -6.65
N GLY A 36 -7.43 -7.09 -6.46
CA GLY A 36 -6.42 -7.01 -5.42
C GLY A 36 -6.97 -7.34 -4.04
N ASN A 37 -6.23 -8.12 -3.25
CA ASN A 37 -6.65 -8.47 -1.89
C ASN A 37 -5.44 -8.56 -0.95
N LEU A 38 -5.40 -7.69 0.06
CA LEU A 38 -4.28 -7.57 1.00
C LEU A 38 -3.94 -8.90 1.68
N GLU A 39 -4.95 -9.61 2.15
CA GLU A 39 -4.78 -10.86 2.88
C GLU A 39 -4.17 -11.93 1.97
N ARG A 40 -4.80 -12.18 0.82
CA ARG A 40 -4.33 -13.17 -0.16
C ARG A 40 -2.95 -12.83 -0.70
N GLU A 41 -2.72 -11.60 -1.17
CA GLU A 41 -1.54 -11.28 -1.97
C GLU A 41 -0.31 -10.94 -1.12
N CYS A 42 -0.48 -10.22 0.00
CA CYS A 42 0.65 -9.73 0.79
C CYS A 42 0.82 -10.40 2.15
N ILE A 43 -0.18 -11.11 2.68
CA ILE A 43 -0.08 -11.78 3.99
C ILE A 43 0.05 -13.29 3.82
N GLU A 44 -0.82 -13.91 3.01
CA GLU A 44 -0.76 -15.34 2.66
C GLU A 44 0.30 -15.60 1.59
N GLU A 45 0.46 -14.68 0.64
CA GLU A 45 1.47 -14.73 -0.43
C GLU A 45 2.50 -13.59 -0.30
N LEU A 46 3.50 -13.60 -1.20
CA LEU A 46 4.52 -12.56 -1.30
C LEU A 46 4.19 -11.60 -2.43
N CYS A 47 3.57 -10.46 -2.09
CA CYS A 47 3.28 -9.44 -3.09
C CYS A 47 4.51 -8.59 -3.46
N ASN A 48 4.56 -8.16 -4.72
CA ASN A 48 5.42 -7.10 -5.23
C ASN A 48 4.71 -5.73 -5.19
N LYS A 49 5.42 -4.66 -5.53
CA LYS A 49 4.89 -3.28 -5.43
C LYS A 49 3.67 -3.03 -6.31
N GLU A 50 3.55 -3.69 -7.46
CA GLU A 50 2.37 -3.52 -8.30
C GLU A 50 1.14 -4.17 -7.68
N GLU A 51 1.27 -5.38 -7.15
CA GLU A 51 0.16 -6.07 -6.46
C GLU A 51 -0.32 -5.25 -5.25
N ALA A 52 0.63 -4.70 -4.47
CA ALA A 52 0.30 -3.72 -3.44
C ALA A 52 -0.46 -2.49 -4.00
N ARG A 53 -0.10 -2.00 -5.20
CA ARG A 53 -0.80 -0.89 -5.86
C ARG A 53 -2.21 -1.26 -6.29
N GLU A 54 -2.43 -2.50 -6.72
CA GLU A 54 -3.73 -3.02 -7.13
C GLU A 54 -4.68 -3.21 -5.93
N ILE A 55 -4.16 -3.45 -4.72
CA ILE A 55 -4.95 -3.53 -3.49
C ILE A 55 -5.58 -2.19 -3.11
N PHE A 56 -4.81 -1.10 -3.18
CA PHE A 56 -5.26 0.22 -2.70
C PHE A 56 -5.80 1.13 -3.79
N GLU A 57 -5.56 0.80 -5.06
CA GLU A 57 -5.88 1.62 -6.24
C GLU A 57 -5.38 3.08 -6.13
N ASN A 58 -4.41 3.34 -5.24
CA ASN A 58 -3.94 4.66 -4.86
C ASN A 58 -2.42 4.67 -4.61
N ILE A 59 -1.72 5.61 -5.24
CA ILE A 59 -0.25 5.73 -5.15
C ILE A 59 0.20 6.12 -3.72
N PRO A 60 -0.31 7.20 -3.10
CA PRO A 60 0.02 7.54 -1.71
C PRO A 60 -0.09 6.39 -0.71
N GLU A 61 -1.19 5.63 -0.74
CA GLU A 61 -1.40 4.48 0.16
C GLU A 61 -0.39 3.36 -0.13
N THR A 62 -0.11 3.09 -1.41
CA THR A 62 0.90 2.11 -1.83
C THR A 62 2.31 2.50 -1.36
N GLU A 63 2.72 3.75 -1.54
CA GLU A 63 4.03 4.26 -1.12
C GLU A 63 4.18 4.27 0.41
N TYR A 64 3.07 4.43 1.14
CA TYR A 64 3.08 4.31 2.59
C TYR A 64 3.17 2.86 3.06
N PHE A 65 2.38 1.98 2.46
CA PHE A 65 2.23 0.59 2.84
C PHE A 65 3.47 -0.24 2.51
N TYR A 66 3.89 -0.24 1.24
CA TYR A 66 4.87 -1.18 0.71
C TYR A 66 6.22 -1.20 1.45
N PRO A 67 6.86 -0.06 1.79
CA PRO A 67 8.10 -0.10 2.57
C PRO A 67 7.91 -0.64 3.99
N LYS A 68 6.76 -0.43 4.63
CA LYS A 68 6.47 -0.99 5.96
C LYS A 68 6.17 -2.48 5.89
N TYR A 69 5.47 -2.91 4.84
CA TYR A 69 5.31 -4.32 4.53
C TYR A 69 6.67 -5.03 4.38
N LEU A 70 7.62 -4.43 3.65
CA LEU A 70 8.98 -4.98 3.53
C LEU A 70 9.70 -5.06 4.89
N ALA A 71 9.49 -4.08 5.79
CA ALA A 71 10.02 -4.13 7.15
C ALA A 71 9.39 -5.26 7.97
N CYS A 72 8.06 -5.41 7.92
CA CYS A 72 7.33 -6.52 8.54
C CYS A 72 7.82 -7.88 8.02
N LEU A 73 7.98 -8.01 6.70
CA LEU A 73 8.49 -9.22 6.06
C LEU A 73 9.93 -9.53 6.48
N GLY A 74 10.78 -8.51 6.58
CA GLY A 74 12.14 -8.62 7.08
C GLY A 74 12.19 -9.10 8.53
N ALA A 75 11.36 -8.52 9.41
CA ALA A 75 11.26 -8.92 10.81
C ALA A 75 10.72 -10.35 10.97
N HIS A 76 9.65 -10.70 10.25
CA HIS A 76 9.06 -12.04 10.22
C HIS A 76 10.07 -13.10 9.78
N ARG A 77 10.83 -12.85 8.71
CA ARG A 77 11.89 -13.76 8.22
C ARG A 77 13.09 -13.83 9.16
N SER A 78 13.43 -12.73 9.84
CA SER A 78 14.53 -12.68 10.81
C SER A 78 14.18 -13.44 12.10
N GLY A 79 12.91 -13.39 12.53
CA GLY A 79 12.38 -14.23 13.62
C GLY A 79 12.43 -15.72 13.31
N MET A 80 12.31 -16.11 12.03
CA MET A 80 12.49 -17.51 11.59
C MET A 80 13.94 -18.00 11.61
N ALA A 81 14.93 -17.11 11.63
CA ALA A 81 16.36 -17.47 11.71
C ALA A 81 16.84 -17.77 13.15
N SER A 82 16.06 -17.39 14.17
CA SER A 82 16.31 -17.75 15.57
C SER A 82 15.43 -18.91 15.99
N LYS A 83 15.93 -20.14 15.82
CA LYS A 83 15.54 -21.23 16.72
C LYS A 83 16.01 -20.85 18.13
N HIS A 84 15.15 -20.23 18.95
CA HIS A 84 15.39 -20.11 20.38
C HIS A 84 14.09 -20.21 21.18
N ASN A 85 14.07 -21.17 22.11
CA ASN A 85 12.98 -21.48 23.02
C ASN A 85 12.85 -20.41 24.13
N ASN A 86 12.27 -19.24 23.87
CA ASN A 86 11.84 -18.37 24.96
C ASN A 86 10.62 -17.50 24.60
N LYS A 87 9.52 -17.70 25.32
CA LYS A 87 8.19 -17.10 25.10
C LYS A 87 8.05 -15.70 25.72
N ASN A 88 9.00 -14.80 25.49
CA ASN A 88 8.92 -13.42 26.01
C ASN A 88 9.59 -12.44 25.05
N ASP A 89 9.14 -12.38 23.79
CA ASP A 89 9.53 -11.31 22.86
C ASP A 89 8.27 -10.79 22.18
N GLU A 90 7.92 -9.54 22.52
CA GLU A 90 6.65 -8.89 22.19
C GLU A 90 6.84 -7.99 20.95
N GLY A 91 7.47 -8.55 19.92
CA GLY A 91 7.36 -8.08 18.54
C GLY A 91 6.40 -9.00 17.78
N PRO A 92 5.66 -8.54 16.76
CA PRO A 92 4.78 -9.42 16.01
C PRO A 92 5.64 -10.42 15.22
N THR A 93 5.84 -11.61 15.79
CA THR A 93 6.43 -12.76 15.10
C THR A 93 5.58 -13.23 13.93
N ASP A 94 4.36 -12.72 13.82
CA ASP A 94 3.38 -13.01 12.81
C ASP A 94 3.24 -11.82 11.83
N LEU A 95 3.47 -12.09 10.54
CA LEU A 95 3.39 -11.11 9.46
C LEU A 95 2.03 -10.41 9.43
N ARG A 96 0.95 -11.18 9.64
CA ARG A 96 -0.42 -10.67 9.65
C ARG A 96 -0.61 -9.63 10.76
N THR A 97 -0.11 -9.88 11.96
CA THR A 97 -0.16 -8.93 13.07
C THR A 97 0.62 -7.64 12.76
N CYS A 98 1.81 -7.74 12.15
CA CYS A 98 2.60 -6.56 11.79
C CYS A 98 1.91 -5.72 10.71
N VAL A 99 1.40 -6.36 9.66
CA VAL A 99 0.74 -5.70 8.52
C VAL A 99 -0.57 -5.03 8.94
N ASN A 100 -1.36 -5.68 9.80
CA ASN A 100 -2.59 -5.09 10.33
C ASN A 100 -2.33 -4.04 11.42
N GLY A 101 -1.17 -4.09 12.07
CA GLY A 101 -0.73 -3.15 13.10
C GLY A 101 0.11 -1.98 12.57
N LEU A 102 0.18 -1.77 11.25
CA LEU A 102 0.88 -0.62 10.69
C LEU A 102 0.29 0.69 11.27
N PRO A 103 1.14 1.66 11.65
CA PRO A 103 0.74 2.76 12.51
C PRO A 103 -0.41 3.57 11.91
N ASP A 104 -1.42 3.82 12.73
CA ASP A 104 -2.51 4.75 12.46
C ASP A 104 -1.95 6.18 12.30
N GLN A 105 -2.24 6.85 11.19
CA GLN A 105 -1.72 8.20 10.95
C GLN A 105 -2.47 9.29 11.72
N CYS A 106 -3.50 8.91 12.49
CA CYS A 106 -4.13 9.75 13.49
C CYS A 106 -3.39 9.74 14.84
N THR A 107 -2.25 9.05 14.97
CA THR A 107 -1.43 9.03 16.21
C THR A 107 0.06 9.37 15.93
N PRO A 108 0.60 10.50 16.45
CA PRO A 108 -0.09 11.51 17.26
C PRO A 108 -1.12 12.30 16.44
N LEU A 109 -2.20 12.76 17.10
CA LEU A 109 -3.31 13.45 16.43
C LEU A 109 -2.81 14.62 15.57
N PRO A 110 -2.94 14.54 14.23
CA PRO A 110 -2.47 15.59 13.34
C PRO A 110 -3.46 16.78 13.27
N CYS A 111 -4.74 16.54 13.57
CA CYS A 111 -5.78 17.56 13.54
C CYS A 111 -5.69 18.54 14.72
N ASN A 112 -6.16 19.76 14.52
CA ASN A 112 -6.33 20.74 15.58
C ASN A 112 -7.31 20.21 16.64
N LYS A 113 -6.84 20.09 17.88
CA LYS A 113 -7.58 19.48 19.00
C LYS A 113 -8.91 20.17 19.30
N ASP A 114 -9.00 21.47 19.06
CA ASP A 114 -10.21 22.26 19.32
C ASP A 114 -11.18 22.21 18.13
N GLY A 115 -10.65 22.21 16.91
CA GLY A 115 -11.43 22.31 15.68
C GLY A 115 -11.88 20.99 15.05
N TYR A 116 -11.20 19.89 15.33
CA TYR A 116 -11.55 18.60 14.74
C TYR A 116 -12.74 17.93 15.44
N LYS A 117 -13.54 17.20 14.66
CA LYS A 117 -14.60 16.30 15.09
C LYS A 117 -14.10 14.86 15.09
N GLU A 118 -13.38 14.46 14.05
CA GLU A 118 -12.89 13.09 13.84
C GLU A 118 -11.61 13.14 13.01
N CYS A 119 -10.68 12.21 13.28
CA CYS A 119 -9.53 11.95 12.41
C CYS A 119 -9.72 10.57 11.80
N ILE A 120 -9.66 10.50 10.47
CA ILE A 120 -9.82 9.26 9.73
C ILE A 120 -8.44 8.83 9.22
N ASP A 121 -8.01 7.63 9.61
CA ASP A 121 -6.79 6.99 9.11
C ASP A 121 -6.94 6.65 7.63
N GLY A 122 -6.03 7.14 6.80
CA GLY A 122 -6.04 6.94 5.35
C GLY A 122 -4.90 6.06 4.84
N LYS A 123 -4.20 5.33 5.72
CA LYS A 123 -3.10 4.40 5.42
C LYS A 123 -2.03 4.94 4.45
N GLY A 124 -1.69 6.21 4.58
CA GLY A 124 -0.77 6.97 3.73
C GLY A 124 -1.10 8.46 3.69
N ASN A 125 -2.27 8.81 4.21
CA ASN A 125 -2.71 10.15 4.49
C ASN A 125 -3.66 10.11 5.71
N PHE A 126 -4.09 11.25 6.22
CA PHE A 126 -5.16 11.34 7.21
C PHE A 126 -6.19 12.36 6.74
N THR A 127 -7.41 12.26 7.25
CA THR A 127 -8.45 13.26 7.00
C THR A 127 -9.01 13.78 8.32
N CYS A 128 -8.88 15.09 8.55
CA CYS A 128 -9.52 15.76 9.67
C CYS A 128 -10.92 16.21 9.27
N VAL A 129 -11.94 15.65 9.91
CA VAL A 129 -13.32 16.12 9.78
C VAL A 129 -13.50 17.28 10.75
N CYS A 130 -13.82 18.47 10.25
CA CYS A 130 -13.90 19.67 11.09
C CYS A 130 -15.27 19.85 11.75
N LYS A 131 -15.28 20.46 12.93
CA LYS A 131 -16.49 20.97 13.59
C LYS A 131 -17.06 22.15 12.79
N GLN A 132 -18.34 22.48 13.02
CA GLN A 132 -18.97 23.63 12.38
C GLN A 132 -18.20 24.92 12.70
N GLY A 133 -17.88 25.70 11.66
CA GLY A 133 -17.11 26.94 11.77
C GLY A 133 -15.59 26.80 11.63
N TRP A 134 -15.06 25.57 11.59
CA TRP A 134 -13.64 25.27 11.37
C TRP A 134 -13.43 24.77 9.94
N GLN A 135 -12.27 25.08 9.35
CA GLN A 135 -11.96 24.76 7.96
C GLN A 135 -10.49 24.38 7.79
N GLY A 136 -10.06 24.04 6.57
CA GLY A 136 -8.68 23.62 6.30
C GLY A 136 -8.45 22.13 6.53
N THR A 137 -7.27 21.66 6.12
CA THR A 137 -6.90 20.22 6.22
C THR A 137 -6.63 19.79 7.65
N LEU A 138 -6.35 20.75 8.55
CA LEU A 138 -6.07 20.51 9.96
C LEU A 138 -7.18 21.03 10.89
N CYS A 139 -8.25 21.64 10.35
CA CYS A 139 -9.31 22.29 11.13
C CYS A 139 -8.79 23.45 11.99
N ASP A 140 -8.07 24.39 11.39
CA ASP A 140 -7.47 25.58 12.01
C ASP A 140 -8.20 26.90 11.68
#